data_AF-A0A3C8CBU3-F1
#
_entry.id   AF-A0A3C8CBU3-F1
#
_cell.length_a   1.000
_cell.length_b   1.000
_cell.length_c   1.000
_cell.angle_alpha   90.00
_cell.angle_beta   90.00
_cell.angle_gamma   90.00
#
_symmetry.space_group_name_H-M   'P 1'
#
loop_
_entity.id
_entity.type
_entity.pdbx_description
1 polymer ?
#
loop_
_entity_poly.entity_id
_entity_poly.type
_entity_poly.pdbx_seq_one_letter_code
_entity_poly.pdbx_strand_id
1 'polypeptide(L)'
;MTGYAQVARMIRFILVLLLIFLSSCDSYSVKQIPVVVPAGLVVPEEMVYIPAGEFIMGNAEEPGTHGGKPVTSSAYLIDRYEVSHEGYNKFHPEHSFSPKKARWPVAFVMFAEAEAFCQAQGKRLPTEVEW
;
A
#
# COMPACT_ATOMS: atom_id res chain seq x y z
N MET A 1 30.14 -2.57 -53.72
CA MET A 1 29.56 -3.71 -52.98
C MET A 1 29.71 -3.62 -51.46
N THR A 2 30.46 -2.66 -50.91
CA THR A 2 30.74 -2.52 -49.47
C THR A 2 29.66 -1.75 -48.68
N GLY A 3 28.92 -0.83 -49.30
CA GLY A 3 27.90 -0.03 -48.62
C GLY A 3 26.64 -0.81 -48.19
N TYR A 4 26.17 -1.76 -49.02
CA TYR A 4 24.97 -2.54 -48.73
C TYR A 4 25.12 -3.47 -47.52
N ALA A 5 26.29 -4.11 -47.38
CA ALA A 5 26.59 -4.98 -46.25
C ALA A 5 26.69 -4.22 -44.92
N GLN A 6 27.15 -2.96 -44.95
CA GLN A 6 27.25 -2.11 -43.76
C GLN A 6 25.87 -1.61 -43.29
N VAL A 7 25.00 -1.21 -44.23
CA VAL A 7 23.62 -0.81 -43.93
C VAL A 7 22.81 -1.99 -43.38
N ALA A 8 22.96 -3.19 -43.96
CA ALA A 8 22.27 -4.40 -43.47
C ALA A 8 22.73 -4.81 -42.07
N ARG A 9 24.02 -4.63 -41.74
CA ARG A 9 24.55 -4.85 -40.37
C ARG A 9 23.98 -3.84 -39.38
N MET A 10 23.90 -2.57 -39.75
CA MET A 10 23.33 -1.51 -38.91
C MET A 10 21.84 -1.72 -38.64
N ILE A 11 21.05 -2.10 -39.66
CA ILE A 11 19.62 -2.40 -39.50
C ILE A 11 19.41 -3.61 -38.60
N ARG A 12 20.21 -4.69 -38.74
CA ARG A 12 20.16 -5.83 -37.83
C ARG A 12 20.49 -5.44 -36.39
N PHE A 13 21.46 -4.55 -36.19
CA PHE A 13 21.81 -4.05 -34.86
C PHE A 13 20.69 -3.22 -34.24
N ILE A 14 20.05 -2.35 -35.03
CA ILE A 14 18.89 -1.53 -34.60
C ILE A 14 17.70 -2.43 -34.27
N LEU A 15 17.42 -3.46 -35.08
CA LEU A 15 16.33 -4.42 -34.81
C LEU A 15 16.59 -5.25 -33.55
N VAL A 16 17.84 -5.67 -33.30
CA VAL A 16 18.22 -6.37 -32.07
C VAL A 16 18.07 -5.45 -30.84
N LEU A 17 18.50 -4.19 -30.94
CA LEU A 17 18.31 -3.21 -29.86
C LEU A 17 16.83 -2.93 -29.60
N LEU A 18 16.00 -2.76 -30.63
CA LEU A 18 14.55 -2.59 -30.51
C LEU A 18 13.87 -3.79 -29.85
N LEU A 19 14.30 -5.02 -30.15
CA LEU A 19 13.79 -6.24 -29.51
C LEU A 19 14.16 -6.33 -28.02
N ILE A 20 15.34 -5.83 -27.63
CA ILE A 20 15.76 -5.77 -26.22
C ILE A 20 14.93 -4.73 -25.45
N PHE A 21 14.67 -3.55 -26.04
CA PHE A 21 13.85 -2.51 -25.40
C PHE A 21 12.38 -2.91 -25.22
N LEU A 22 11.83 -3.76 -26.09
CA LEU A 22 10.45 -4.27 -25.96
C LEU A 22 10.30 -5.36 -24.88
N SER A 23 11.40 -5.91 -24.36
CA SER A 23 11.39 -6.99 -23.35
C SER A 23 11.49 -6.47 -21.91
N SER A 24 11.65 -5.16 -21.71
CA SER A 24 11.85 -4.54 -20.38
C SER A 24 10.55 -4.27 -19.61
N CYS A 25 9.40 -4.76 -20.08
CA CYS A 25 8.15 -4.70 -19.33
C CYS A 25 8.13 -5.83 -18.30
N ASP A 26 8.80 -5.62 -17.16
CA ASP A 26 8.59 -6.47 -15.99
C ASP A 26 7.26 -6.06 -15.33
N SER A 27 6.25 -6.92 -15.43
CA SER A 27 4.98 -6.69 -14.77
C SER A 27 5.08 -7.17 -13.33
N TYR A 28 5.28 -6.24 -12.39
CA TYR A 28 5.10 -6.50 -10.95
C TYR A 28 3.62 -6.75 -10.64
N SER A 29 3.05 -7.85 -11.14
CA SER A 29 1.71 -8.30 -10.82
C SER A 29 1.78 -9.24 -9.63
N VAL A 30 1.31 -8.78 -8.48
CA VAL A 30 1.18 -9.63 -7.29
C VAL A 30 -0.10 -10.44 -7.39
N LYS A 31 0.02 -11.77 -7.36
CA LYS A 31 -1.15 -12.67 -7.31
C LYS A 31 -1.87 -12.47 -5.98
N GLN A 32 -3.04 -11.84 -6.03
CA GLN A 32 -3.89 -11.64 -4.86
C GLN A 32 -4.41 -13.00 -4.36
N ILE A 33 -4.25 -13.25 -3.06
CA ILE A 33 -4.78 -14.46 -2.40
C ILE A 33 -6.23 -14.16 -2.01
N PRO A 34 -7.19 -15.07 -2.26
CA PRO A 34 -8.56 -14.89 -1.81
C PRO A 34 -8.62 -14.83 -0.28
N VAL A 35 -9.17 -13.74 0.26
CA VAL A 35 -9.35 -13.55 1.70
C VAL A 35 -10.64 -14.26 2.13
N VAL A 36 -10.51 -15.27 3.01
CA VAL A 36 -11.64 -15.98 3.61
C VAL A 36 -11.94 -15.38 4.98
N VAL A 37 -13.08 -14.70 5.11
CA VAL A 37 -13.55 -14.15 6.38
C VAL A 37 -14.12 -15.29 7.24
N PRO A 38 -13.67 -15.47 8.51
CA PRO A 38 -14.20 -16.50 9.39
C PRO A 38 -15.72 -16.41 9.59
N ALA A 39 -16.39 -17.55 9.70
CA ALA A 39 -17.83 -17.60 9.93
C ALA A 39 -18.18 -16.88 11.24
N GLY A 40 -19.17 -15.99 11.19
CA GLY A 40 -19.63 -15.21 12.35
C GLY A 40 -18.85 -13.92 12.62
N LEU A 41 -17.75 -13.64 11.90
CA LEU A 41 -17.07 -12.35 11.99
C LEU A 41 -17.84 -11.30 11.18
N VAL A 42 -18.28 -10.24 11.86
CA VAL A 42 -18.86 -9.06 11.20
C VAL A 42 -17.74 -8.08 10.89
N VAL A 43 -17.50 -7.84 9.60
CA VAL A 43 -16.55 -6.82 9.14
C VAL A 43 -17.32 -5.53 8.86
N PRO A 44 -17.05 -4.43 9.59
CA PRO A 44 -17.65 -3.13 9.28
C PRO A 44 -17.35 -2.70 7.84
N GLU A 45 -18.29 -2.00 7.20
CA GLU A 45 -18.21 -1.61 5.79
C GLU A 45 -16.92 -0.84 5.44
N GLU A 46 -16.48 0.03 6.35
CA GLU A 46 -15.29 0.88 6.20
C GLU A 46 -13.98 0.17 6.57
N MET A 47 -14.03 -1.09 6.99
CA MET A 47 -12.88 -1.88 7.37
C MET A 47 -12.66 -3.06 6.41
N VAL A 48 -11.45 -3.60 6.46
CA VAL A 48 -11.10 -4.84 5.77
C VAL A 48 -10.53 -5.84 6.77
N TYR A 49 -10.80 -7.12 6.52
CA TYR A 49 -10.25 -8.22 7.30
C TYR A 49 -8.90 -8.66 6.72
N ILE A 50 -7.87 -8.64 7.57
CA ILE A 50 -6.55 -9.18 7.27
C ILE A 50 -6.42 -10.51 8.01
N PRO A 51 -6.26 -11.65 7.30
CA PRO A 51 -6.10 -12.95 7.94
C PRO A 51 -4.75 -13.05 8.65
N ALA A 52 -4.71 -13.85 9.71
CA ALA A 52 -3.45 -14.23 10.34
C ALA A 52 -2.57 -14.97 9.32
N GLY A 53 -1.27 -14.71 9.34
CA GLY A 53 -0.36 -15.35 8.41
C GLY A 53 1.04 -14.79 8.47
N GLU A 54 1.87 -15.32 7.58
CA GLU A 54 3.22 -14.85 7.35
C GLU A 54 3.26 -13.99 6.09
N PHE A 55 4.03 -12.90 6.14
CA PHE A 55 4.31 -12.05 4.99
C PHE A 55 5.77 -11.57 5.04
N ILE A 56 6.26 -11.04 3.93
CA ILE A 56 7.62 -10.49 3.83
C ILE A 56 7.58 -9.00 4.19
N MET A 57 8.30 -8.60 5.25
CA MET A 57 8.34 -7.22 5.74
C MET A 57 9.67 -6.54 5.39
N GLY A 58 9.57 -5.29 4.90
CA GLY A 58 10.71 -4.50 4.44
C GLY A 58 11.28 -4.98 3.11
N ASN A 59 12.42 -4.42 2.73
CA ASN A 59 13.09 -4.69 1.46
C ASN A 59 14.55 -5.09 1.70
N ALA A 60 14.99 -6.22 1.14
CA ALA A 60 16.34 -6.74 1.30
C ALA A 60 17.42 -5.80 0.74
N GLU A 61 17.08 -4.98 -0.25
CA GLU A 61 18.00 -4.06 -0.92
C GLU A 61 18.00 -2.64 -0.30
N GLU A 62 17.10 -2.35 0.63
CA GLU A 62 16.93 -1.02 1.21
C GLU A 62 17.37 -0.99 2.70
N PRO A 63 18.53 -0.37 3.00
CA PRO A 63 19.03 -0.25 4.36
C PRO A 63 18.06 0.54 5.27
N GLY A 64 17.88 0.08 6.50
CA GLY A 64 16.99 0.71 7.48
C GLY A 64 15.55 0.19 7.46
N THR A 65 15.22 -0.73 6.55
CA THR A 65 13.96 -1.48 6.57
C THR A 65 14.13 -2.83 7.29
N HIS A 66 13.05 -3.59 7.44
CA HIS A 66 13.07 -4.96 8.00
C HIS A 66 13.81 -6.01 7.14
N GLY A 67 14.39 -5.60 6.00
CA GLY A 67 15.32 -6.43 5.23
C GLY A 67 14.66 -7.56 4.44
N GLY A 68 13.36 -7.46 4.15
CA GLY A 68 12.62 -8.45 3.36
C GLY A 68 12.52 -9.81 4.06
N LYS A 69 12.31 -9.82 5.38
CA LYS A 69 12.25 -11.05 6.18
C LYS A 69 10.80 -11.50 6.42
N PRO A 70 10.55 -12.81 6.57
CA PRO A 70 9.24 -13.29 6.98
C PRO A 70 8.90 -12.79 8.38
N VAL A 71 7.69 -12.26 8.53
CA VAL A 71 7.08 -11.81 9.79
C VAL A 71 5.67 -12.37 9.87
N THR A 72 5.25 -12.77 11.07
CA THR A 72 3.90 -13.28 11.33
C THR A 72 3.04 -12.21 11.99
N SER A 73 1.80 -12.06 11.54
CA SER A 73 0.77 -11.26 12.19
C SER A 73 -0.43 -12.12 12.57
N SER A 74 -1.12 -11.73 13.64
CA SER A 74 -2.46 -12.27 13.96
C SER A 74 -3.50 -11.70 12.99
N ALA A 75 -4.72 -12.22 13.02
CA ALA A 75 -5.80 -11.65 12.21
C ALA A 75 -6.31 -10.34 12.84
N TYR A 76 -6.62 -9.34 12.03
CA TYR A 76 -7.14 -8.05 12.49
C TYR A 76 -8.04 -7.39 11.45
N LEU A 77 -8.73 -6.33 11.88
CA LEU A 77 -9.44 -5.42 11.00
C LEU A 77 -8.66 -4.10 10.94
N ILE A 78 -8.56 -3.52 9.76
CA ILE A 78 -7.98 -2.19 9.54
C ILE A 78 -8.92 -1.35 8.69
N ASP A 79 -8.97 -0.04 8.95
CA ASP A 79 -9.77 0.88 8.15
C ASP A 79 -9.26 0.88 6.69
N ARG A 80 -10.18 0.88 5.73
CA ARG A 80 -9.87 0.89 4.29
C ARG A 80 -9.21 2.21 3.85
N TYR A 81 -9.52 3.28 4.55
CA TYR A 81 -9.08 4.64 4.26
C TYR A 81 -8.56 5.30 5.52
N GLU A 82 -7.69 6.30 5.34
CA GLU A 82 -7.30 7.17 6.44
C GLU A 82 -8.50 7.94 6.98
N VAL A 83 -8.41 8.34 8.25
CA VAL A 83 -9.43 9.14 8.93
C VAL A 83 -9.61 10.46 8.20
N SER A 84 -10.84 10.77 7.80
CA SER A 84 -11.16 12.02 7.10
C SER A 84 -11.26 13.22 8.05
N HIS A 85 -11.13 14.44 7.51
CA HIS A 85 -11.38 15.67 8.27
C HIS A 85 -12.76 15.68 8.96
N GLU A 86 -13.81 15.28 8.26
CA GLU A 86 -15.17 15.21 8.82
C GLU A 86 -15.32 14.10 9.87
N GLY A 87 -14.60 12.99 9.72
CA GLY A 87 -14.56 11.92 10.71
C GLY A 87 -13.90 12.37 12.00
N TYR A 88 -12.74 13.01 11.89
CA TYR A 88 -12.00 13.54 13.04
C TYR A 88 -12.74 14.70 13.74
N ASN A 89 -13.37 15.61 12.99
CA ASN A 89 -14.09 16.75 13.57
C ASN A 89 -15.27 16.33 14.47
N LYS A 90 -15.88 15.16 14.26
CA LYS A 90 -16.90 14.61 15.17
C LYS A 90 -16.35 14.32 16.58
N PHE A 91 -15.05 14.04 16.68
CA PHE A 91 -14.34 13.81 17.94
C PHE A 91 -13.69 15.09 18.49
N HIS A 92 -13.20 15.97 17.60
CA HIS A 92 -12.50 17.21 17.93
C HIS A 92 -13.14 18.40 17.18
N PRO A 93 -14.27 18.95 17.66
CA PRO A 93 -15.08 19.93 16.91
C PRO A 93 -14.37 21.27 16.63
N GLU A 94 -13.32 21.59 17.37
CA GLU A 94 -12.44 22.74 17.16
C GLU A 94 -11.53 22.58 15.93
N HIS A 95 -11.40 21.35 15.40
CA HIS A 95 -10.64 21.08 14.18
C HIS A 95 -11.27 21.78 12.97
N SER A 96 -10.59 22.80 12.45
CA SER A 96 -11.09 23.58 11.32
C SER A 96 -10.57 23.05 9.99
N PHE A 97 -11.48 22.95 9.00
CA PHE A 97 -11.14 22.52 7.65
C PHE A 97 -12.09 23.13 6.62
N SER A 98 -11.65 23.18 5.36
CA SER A 98 -12.53 23.60 4.26
C SER A 98 -13.55 22.50 3.97
N PRO A 99 -14.86 22.81 3.83
CA PRO A 99 -15.87 21.79 3.49
C PRO A 99 -15.56 21.01 2.20
N LYS A 100 -14.85 21.61 1.25
CA LYS A 100 -14.42 20.92 0.01
C LYS A 100 -13.41 19.79 0.25
N LYS A 101 -12.79 19.76 1.43
CA LYS A 101 -11.79 18.76 1.88
C LYS A 101 -12.33 17.83 2.97
N ALA A 102 -13.65 17.81 3.19
CA ALA A 102 -14.27 17.02 4.26
C ALA A 102 -13.84 15.54 4.27
N ARG A 103 -13.73 14.93 3.08
CA ARG A 103 -13.34 13.52 2.89
C ARG A 103 -11.84 13.30 2.70
N TRP A 104 -11.01 14.34 2.77
CA TRP A 104 -9.55 14.17 2.66
C TRP A 104 -9.00 13.64 3.99
N PRO A 105 -7.88 12.91 3.96
CA PRO A 105 -7.19 12.49 5.18
C PRO A 105 -6.90 13.69 6.08
N VAL A 106 -7.22 13.56 7.35
CA VAL A 106 -6.82 14.52 8.37
C VAL A 106 -5.29 14.52 8.50
N ALA A 107 -4.71 15.69 8.67
CA ALA A 107 -3.27 15.87 8.84
C ALA A 107 -2.98 16.77 10.04
N PHE A 108 -1.71 16.84 10.44
CA PHE A 108 -1.25 17.59 11.62
C PHE A 108 -1.90 17.13 12.94
N VAL A 109 -2.15 15.82 13.05
CA VAL A 109 -2.64 15.16 14.27
C VAL A 109 -1.45 14.52 14.97
N MET A 110 -1.31 14.78 16.27
CA MET A 110 -0.26 14.18 17.09
C MET A 110 -0.58 12.71 17.38
N PHE A 111 0.46 11.90 17.64
CA PHE A 111 0.28 10.47 17.92
C PHE A 111 -0.76 10.21 19.04
N ALA A 112 -0.68 10.96 20.14
CA ALA A 112 -1.60 10.81 21.27
C ALA A 112 -3.06 11.15 20.90
N GLU A 113 -3.28 12.09 19.98
CA GLU A 113 -4.61 12.45 19.51
C GLU A 113 -5.18 11.38 18.58
N ALA A 114 -4.35 10.83 17.70
CA ALA A 114 -4.73 9.70 16.84
C ALA A 114 -5.08 8.46 17.68
N GLU A 115 -4.27 8.16 18.71
CA GLU A 115 -4.55 7.07 19.64
C GLU A 115 -5.87 7.28 20.39
N ALA A 116 -6.09 8.47 20.95
CA ALA A 116 -7.33 8.81 21.65
C ALA A 116 -8.56 8.72 20.73
N PHE A 117 -8.44 9.17 19.48
CA PHE A 117 -9.50 9.07 18.47
C PHE A 117 -9.87 7.61 18.15
N CYS A 118 -8.87 6.73 17.99
CA CYS A 118 -9.10 5.31 17.79
C CYS A 118 -9.80 4.69 19.02
N GLN A 119 -9.29 4.96 20.23
CA GLN A 119 -9.86 4.44 21.47
C GLN A 119 -11.31 4.89 21.69
N ALA A 120 -11.64 6.15 21.38
CA ALA A 120 -12.99 6.68 21.50
C ALA A 120 -14.02 5.98 20.59
N GLN A 121 -13.55 5.32 19.52
CA GLN A 121 -14.39 4.52 18.62
C GLN A 121 -14.34 3.02 18.94
N GLY A 122 -13.69 2.61 20.04
CA GLY A 122 -13.46 1.21 20.35
C GLY A 122 -12.47 0.52 19.41
N LYS A 123 -11.61 1.30 18.74
CA LYS A 123 -10.53 0.84 17.85
C LYS A 123 -9.16 1.06 18.53
N ARG A 124 -8.09 0.79 17.79
CA ARG A 124 -6.70 1.09 18.16
C ARG A 124 -5.88 1.50 16.93
N LEU A 125 -4.70 2.07 17.15
CA LEU A 125 -3.71 2.19 16.08
C LEU A 125 -3.16 0.79 15.70
N PRO A 126 -2.85 0.55 14.41
CA PRO A 126 -2.12 -0.64 14.00
C PRO A 126 -0.67 -0.56 14.49
N THR A 127 -0.06 -1.72 14.71
CA THR A 127 1.40 -1.81 14.84
C THR A 127 2.05 -1.66 13.46
N GLU A 128 3.36 -1.38 13.40
CA GLU A 128 4.09 -1.33 12.13
C GLU A 128 3.97 -2.63 11.32
N VAL A 129 3.92 -3.78 12.01
CA VAL A 129 3.75 -5.10 11.39
C VAL A 129 2.34 -5.27 10.78
N GLU A 130 1.36 -4.53 11.26
CA GLU A 130 -0.04 -4.61 10.79
C GLU A 130 -0.39 -3.56 9.73
N TRP A 131 0.49 -2.58 9.47
CA TRP A 131 0.27 -1.49 8.52
C TRP A 131 0.86 -1.82 7.15
#